data_AF-A0A377XFT6-F1
#
_entry.id   AF-A0A377XFT6-F1
#
_cell.length_a   1.000
_cell.length_b   1.000
_cell.length_c   1.000
_cell.angle_alpha   90.00
_cell.angle_beta   90.00
_cell.angle_gamma   90.00
#
_symmetry.space_group_name_H-M   'P 1'
#
loop_
_entity.id
_entity.type
_entity.pdbx_description
1 polymer ?
#
loop_
_entity_poly.entity_id
_entity_poly.type
_entity_poly.pdbx_seq_one_letter_code
_entity_poly.pdbx_strand_id
1 'polypeptide(L)'
;MIATTTVDLANLVEQNRFSRQLYYALHSFEIVIPLLRARRNSIPSLVHNRLKSLEKRFSSRLKWTMTRWRSWWPTRGRGMILSSTASLRNRHQQRQRPHSPE
;
A
#
# COMPACT_ATOMS: atom_id res chain seq x y z
N MET A 1 6.59 -25.23 -22.29
CA MET A 1 5.17 -24.99 -21.91
C MET A 1 5.17 -24.13 -20.66
N ILE A 2 4.24 -23.18 -20.49
CA ILE A 2 4.14 -22.36 -19.27
C ILE A 2 2.73 -22.58 -18.71
N ALA A 3 2.64 -22.91 -17.42
CA ALA A 3 1.38 -23.08 -16.71
C ALA A 3 1.37 -22.20 -15.46
N THR A 4 0.18 -21.81 -15.00
CA THR A 4 0.00 -21.01 -13.80
C THR A 4 -1.11 -21.61 -12.96
N THR A 5 -0.91 -21.69 -11.65
CA THR A 5 -1.92 -22.16 -10.70
C THR A 5 -2.05 -21.17 -9.54
N THR A 6 -3.28 -21.00 -9.05
CA THR A 6 -3.56 -20.28 -7.79
C THR A 6 -3.78 -21.24 -6.61
N VAL A 7 -3.90 -22.53 -6.90
CA VAL A 7 -4.14 -23.61 -5.94
C VAL A 7 -2.90 -24.49 -5.83
N ASP A 8 -2.74 -25.09 -4.66
CA ASP A 8 -1.65 -26.01 -4.39
C ASP A 8 -1.87 -27.34 -5.13
N LEU A 9 -1.02 -27.61 -6.13
CA LEU A 9 -1.11 -28.82 -6.94
C LEU A 9 -0.71 -30.07 -6.14
N ALA A 10 0.16 -29.96 -5.13
CA ALA A 10 0.57 -31.11 -4.33
C ALA A 10 -0.63 -31.70 -3.58
N ASN A 11 -1.41 -30.84 -2.91
CA ASN A 11 -2.66 -31.23 -2.25
C ASN A 11 -3.68 -31.85 -3.22
N LEU A 12 -3.76 -31.36 -4.45
CA LEU A 12 -4.69 -31.91 -5.46
C LEU A 12 -4.26 -33.28 -6.00
N VAL A 13 -2.95 -33.55 -6.07
CA VAL A 13 -2.42 -34.88 -6.40
C VAL A 13 -2.73 -35.87 -5.28
N GLU A 14 -2.58 -35.47 -4.02
CA GLU A 14 -2.93 -36.31 -2.85
C GLU A 14 -4.42 -36.65 -2.82
N GLN A 15 -5.29 -35.70 -3.19
CA GLN A 15 -6.74 -35.93 -3.31
C GLN A 15 -7.15 -36.73 -4.56
N ASN A 16 -6.20 -37.17 -5.38
CA ASN A 16 -6.44 -37.85 -6.66
C ASN A 16 -7.28 -37.02 -7.66
N ARG A 17 -7.25 -35.69 -7.50
CA ARG A 17 -7.96 -34.72 -8.34
C ARG A 17 -7.09 -34.13 -9.44
N PHE A 18 -5.80 -34.46 -9.46
CA PHE A 18 -4.85 -34.00 -10.45
C PHE A 18 -3.87 -35.11 -10.85
N SER A 19 -3.49 -35.15 -12.14
CA SER A 19 -2.59 -36.19 -12.67
C SER A 19 -1.19 -36.03 -12.11
N ARG A 20 -0.70 -37.09 -11.46
CA ARG A 20 0.68 -37.16 -10.94
C ARG A 20 1.72 -37.00 -12.04
N GLN A 21 1.46 -37.52 -13.25
CA GLN A 21 2.38 -37.37 -14.38
C GLN A 21 2.52 -35.91 -14.80
N LEU A 22 1.40 -35.18 -14.90
CA LEU A 22 1.42 -33.77 -15.26
C LEU A 22 2.04 -32.92 -14.15
N TYR A 23 1.79 -33.24 -12.89
CA TYR A 23 2.42 -32.57 -11.75
C TYR A 23 3.94 -32.63 -11.86
N TYR A 24 4.53 -33.81 -12.03
CA TYR A 24 5.98 -33.94 -12.16
C TYR A 24 6.55 -33.31 -13.43
N ALA A 25 5.80 -33.30 -14.54
CA ALA A 25 6.21 -32.59 -15.74
C ALA A 25 6.27 -31.06 -15.54
N LEU A 26 5.33 -30.51 -14.76
CA LEU A 26 5.25 -29.08 -14.46
C LEU A 26 6.20 -28.63 -13.34
N HIS A 27 6.54 -29.53 -12.41
CA HIS A 27 7.29 -29.20 -11.19
C HIS A 27 8.82 -29.17 -11.38
N SER A 28 9.32 -29.27 -12.62
CA SER A 28 10.77 -29.18 -12.90
C SER A 28 11.37 -27.80 -12.56
N PHE A 29 10.55 -26.74 -12.62
CA PHE A 29 10.94 -25.39 -12.21
C PHE A 29 9.72 -24.57 -11.81
N GLU A 30 9.63 -24.17 -10.54
CA GLU A 30 8.51 -23.39 -10.00
C GLU A 30 8.90 -21.94 -9.71
N ILE A 31 8.11 -21.00 -10.22
CA ILE A 31 8.24 -19.57 -9.93
C ILE A 31 7.11 -19.16 -8.99
N VAL A 32 7.46 -18.94 -7.71
CA VAL A 32 6.50 -18.44 -6.72
C VAL A 32 6.40 -16.93 -6.82
N ILE A 33 5.23 -16.44 -7.28
CA ILE A 33 4.95 -15.01 -7.32
C ILE A 33 4.42 -14.58 -5.94
N PRO A 34 5.16 -13.76 -5.17
CA PRO A 34 4.71 -13.36 -3.84
C PRO A 34 3.43 -12.52 -3.92
N LEU A 35 2.65 -12.44 -2.83
CA LEU A 35 1.49 -11.55 -2.80
C LEU A 35 1.94 -10.08 -2.79
N LEU A 36 1.10 -9.16 -3.30
CA LEU A 36 1.38 -7.72 -3.31
C LEU A 36 1.76 -7.19 -1.91
N ARG A 37 1.11 -7.72 -0.86
CA ARG A 37 1.39 -7.38 0.54
C ARG A 37 2.79 -7.76 1.02
N ALA A 38 3.45 -8.73 0.40
CA ALA A 38 4.82 -9.13 0.70
C ALA A 38 5.84 -8.29 -0.08
N ARG A 39 5.46 -7.77 -1.26
CA ARG A 39 6.30 -6.91 -2.11
C ARG A 39 5.91 -5.44 -2.07
N ARG A 40 5.69 -4.87 -0.89
CA ARG A 40 5.16 -3.49 -0.72
C ARG A 40 6.01 -2.42 -1.39
N ASN A 41 7.33 -2.58 -1.36
CA ASN A 41 8.28 -1.65 -1.97
C ASN A 41 8.13 -1.56 -3.50
N SER A 42 7.54 -2.57 -4.15
CA SER A 42 7.27 -2.58 -5.59
C SER A 42 5.96 -1.89 -5.99
N ILE A 43 5.03 -1.69 -5.04
CA ILE A 43 3.71 -1.13 -5.32
C ILE A 43 3.79 0.26 -5.99
N PRO A 44 4.67 1.18 -5.55
CA PRO A 44 4.80 2.48 -6.22
C PRO A 44 5.12 2.37 -7.71
N SER A 45 6.06 1.50 -8.08
CA SER A 45 6.46 1.29 -9.47
C SER A 45 5.33 0.64 -10.28
N LEU A 46 4.59 -0.29 -9.69
CA LEU A 46 3.41 -0.90 -10.31
C LEU A 46 2.31 0.13 -10.59
N VAL A 47 2.07 1.04 -9.64
CA VAL A 47 1.11 2.15 -9.78
C VAL A 47 1.57 3.11 -10.88
N HIS A 48 2.85 3.50 -10.88
CA HIS A 48 3.39 4.41 -11.89
C HIS A 48 3.26 3.84 -13.31
N ASN A 49 3.63 2.57 -13.50
CA ASN A 49 3.50 1.89 -14.79
C ASN A 49 2.04 1.84 -15.25
N ARG A 50 1.11 1.50 -14.34
CA ARG A 50 -0.32 1.47 -14.64
C ARG A 50 -0.85 2.86 -14.99
N LEU A 51 -0.41 3.89 -14.28
CA LEU A 51 -0.81 5.27 -14.52
C LEU A 51 -0.39 5.73 -15.91
N LYS A 52 0.86 5.48 -16.29
CA LYS A 52 1.39 5.78 -17.63
C LYS A 52 0.57 5.12 -18.75
N SER A 53 0.15 3.87 -18.55
CA SER A 53 -0.74 3.19 -19.50
C SER A 53 -2.14 3.83 -19.59
N LEU A 54 -2.64 4.40 -18.50
CA LEU A 54 -3.94 5.08 -18.46
C LEU A 54 -3.85 6.49 -19.07
N GLU A 55 -2.79 7.25 -18.79
CA GLU A 55 -2.58 8.58 -19.40
C GLU A 55 -2.59 8.50 -20.93
N LYS A 56 -1.96 7.45 -21.51
CA LYS A 56 -1.97 7.20 -22.96
C LYS A 56 -3.39 6.97 -23.51
N ARG A 57 -4.30 6.40 -22.70
CA ARG A 57 -5.67 6.07 -23.11
C ARG A 57 -6.65 7.22 -22.94
N PHE A 58 -6.43 8.06 -21.92
CA PHE A 58 -7.39 9.10 -21.51
C PHE A 58 -6.90 10.53 -21.80
N SER A 59 -5.73 10.70 -22.43
CA SER A 59 -5.10 11.99 -22.78
C SER A 59 -5.07 13.02 -21.64
N SER A 60 -5.09 12.52 -20.40
CA SER A 60 -5.20 13.31 -19.18
C SER A 60 -4.02 12.98 -18.28
N ARG A 61 -3.34 14.01 -17.76
CA ARG A 61 -2.17 13.83 -16.89
C ARG A 61 -2.63 13.49 -15.48
N LEU A 62 -2.41 12.26 -15.06
CA LEU A 62 -2.81 11.78 -13.74
C LEU A 62 -1.59 11.91 -12.82
N LYS A 63 -1.70 12.77 -11.80
CA LYS A 63 -0.66 12.92 -10.77
C LYS A 63 -1.07 12.14 -9.54
N TRP A 64 -0.21 11.22 -9.11
CA TRP A 64 -0.38 10.48 -7.88
C TRP A 64 0.67 10.89 -6.84
N THR A 65 0.21 11.34 -5.67
CA THR A 65 1.09 11.77 -4.56
C THR A 65 1.23 10.64 -3.55
N MET A 66 2.44 10.07 -3.48
CA MET A 66 2.75 8.91 -2.63
C MET A 66 2.73 9.22 -1.11
N THR A 67 2.71 10.49 -0.72
CA THR A 67 2.87 10.93 0.68
C THR A 67 1.81 10.34 1.63
N ARG A 68 0.62 9.97 1.14
CA ARG A 68 -0.46 9.42 1.97
C ARG A 68 -0.37 7.91 2.21
N TRP A 69 0.34 7.18 1.36
CA TRP A 69 0.36 5.70 1.38
C TRP A 69 1.11 5.14 2.58
N ARG A 70 2.13 5.86 3.08
CA ARG A 70 2.95 5.42 4.22
C ARG A 70 2.23 5.55 5.57
N SER A 71 1.24 6.43 5.68
CA SER A 71 0.46 6.66 6.91
C SER A 71 -0.86 5.91 6.98
N TRP A 72 -1.37 5.41 5.84
CA TRP A 72 -2.69 4.76 5.75
C TRP A 72 -2.66 3.25 6.01
N TRP A 73 -1.51 2.68 6.37
CA TRP A 73 -1.40 1.25 6.68
C TRP A 73 -1.06 1.01 8.16
N PRO A 74 -1.80 0.13 8.86
CA PRO A 74 -1.54 -0.13 10.26
C PRO A 74 -0.42 -1.16 10.39
N THR A 75 0.80 -0.73 10.71
CA THR A 75 1.71 -1.59 11.47
C THR A 75 1.66 -1.23 12.92
N ARG A 76 1.20 -2.21 13.72
CA ARG A 76 1.55 -2.46 15.12
C ARG A 76 1.68 -1.23 16.01
N GLY A 77 0.60 -0.99 16.76
CA GLY A 77 0.63 -0.77 18.21
C GLY A 77 1.88 -0.10 18.79
N ARG A 78 1.90 1.22 18.78
CA ARG A 78 2.26 1.99 19.97
C ARG A 78 1.63 3.36 19.84
N GLY A 79 0.83 3.72 20.84
CA GLY A 79 -0.01 4.92 20.83
C GLY A 79 0.76 6.14 20.39
N MET A 80 0.39 6.69 19.23
CA MET A 80 0.63 8.08 18.95
C MET A 80 -0.45 8.83 19.75
N ILE A 81 -0.14 9.07 21.02
CA ILE A 81 -0.85 10.05 21.83
C ILE A 81 -0.62 11.36 21.08
N LEU A 82 -1.59 11.76 20.26
CA LEU A 82 -1.69 13.14 19.87
C LEU A 82 -2.12 13.85 21.15
N SER A 83 -1.14 14.22 21.98
CA SER A 83 -1.37 15.10 23.11
C SER A 83 -1.93 16.38 22.52
N SER A 84 -3.25 16.48 22.63
CA SER A 84 -4.01 17.69 22.48
C SER A 84 -3.44 18.71 23.46
N THR A 85 -2.49 19.52 23.00
CA THR A 85 -2.26 20.85 23.54
C THR A 85 -1.98 21.75 22.35
N ALA A 86 -3.05 22.07 21.60
CA ALA A 86 -3.15 23.41 21.05
C ALA A 86 -3.19 24.36 22.26
N SER A 87 -2.01 24.61 22.83
CA SER A 87 -1.80 25.63 23.83
C SER A 87 -2.12 26.94 23.13
N LEU A 88 -3.28 27.50 23.51
CA LEU A 88 -3.67 28.87 23.28
C LEU A 88 -2.43 29.74 23.46
N ARG A 89 -1.93 30.24 22.32
CA ARG A 89 -0.86 31.22 22.22
C ARG A 89 -1.39 32.49 22.89
N ASN A 90 -1.23 32.59 24.19
CA ASN A 90 -1.44 33.83 24.93
C ASN A 90 -0.25 34.07 25.85
N ARG A 91 0.72 34.80 25.31
CA ARG A 91 1.71 35.59 26.05
C ARG A 91 2.20 36.63 25.04
N HIS A 92 1.56 37.80 25.04
CA HIS A 92 2.25 39.11 24.99
C HIS A 92 1.32 40.33 24.83
N GLN A 93 -0.01 40.20 24.81
CA GLN A 93 -0.91 41.36 24.79
C GLN A 93 -1.80 41.45 26.04
N GLN A 94 -1.18 41.55 27.22
CA GLN A 94 -1.89 41.99 28.43
C GLN A 94 -1.05 42.96 29.26
N ARG A 95 -0.57 44.01 28.59
CA ARG A 95 -0.39 45.38 29.09
C ARG A 95 -0.60 46.22 27.83
N GLN A 96 -1.78 46.77 27.56
CA GLN A 96 -2.29 47.96 28.23
C GLN A 96 -3.83 47.95 28.24
N ARG A 97 -4.41 48.41 29.35
CA ARG A 97 -5.85 48.61 29.55
C ARG A 97 -6.34 49.84 28.77
N PRO A 98 -7.65 49.95 28.49
CA PRO A 98 -8.22 51.00 27.67
C PRO A 98 -8.47 52.30 28.46
N HIS A 99 -8.14 53.44 27.86
CA HIS A 99 -8.77 54.74 28.13
C HIS A 99 -8.87 55.50 26.82
N SER A 100 -10.09 55.78 26.40
CA SER A 100 -10.48 56.75 25.36
C SER A 100 -11.66 57.55 25.93
N PRO A 101 -12.00 58.70 25.35
CA PRO A 101 -11.22 59.92 25.09
C PRO A 101 -11.78 61.07 25.99
N GLU A 102 -11.43 62.33 25.68
CA GLU A 102 -11.99 63.56 26.27
C GLU A 102 -13.52 63.59 26.40
#